data_AF-A0A2J8L7Y7-F1
#
_entry.id   AF-A0A2J8L7Y7-F1
#
_cell.length_a   1.000
_cell.length_b   1.000
_cell.length_c   1.000
_cell.angle_alpha   90.00
_cell.angle_beta   90.00
_cell.angle_gamma   90.00
#
_symmetry.space_group_name_H-M   'P 1'
#
loop_
_entity.id
_entity.type
_entity.pdbx_description
1 polymer ?
#
loop_
_entity_poly.entity_id
_entity_poly.type
_entity_poly.pdbx_seq_one_letter_code
_entity_poly.pdbx_strand_id
1 'polypeptide(L)'
;CFQSQEHKHHMVCGIQEAAENYRKLFQEILNTSREKLEAAKSILTEEQERMAMIQEEEQNFKKMIESEYSMRLRLLNEECEQNLQRQQECVSDLNLRETLLNQVIKLATELEEMFQEMLQRLGRVGRENMEKLKESEARASEQVRSLLKLIVELEKKCGEGTLALLKCLDLEIRPPELREMNFCCAEAAQSMNAKYSLERSKSLLLEHLEPAHITDLSLCHIRGLSSMFRVLQRHLTLDPETAHPCLALSEDLRTMRLRHGQQDGAGNPERLDFSAMVLAAESFTSGRHYWEVDVGKATRWQVGIYHGSADAKGSTARVSGEKVLLTGSVMGTEWTLWVFPPLKRLFLEKKLDTVGVFLDCEHGQISFYNVTETSLIYNFSHCAFQGALRPVFSLCIPNGDTSPDSLTILHGPSCDATVSP
;
A
#
# COMPACT_ATOMS: atom_id res chain seq x y z
N CYS A 1 61.00 11.31 26.85
CA CYS A 1 60.70 12.39 25.89
C CYS A 1 61.67 13.57 25.94
N PHE A 2 61.95 14.20 27.11
CA PHE A 2 62.70 15.47 27.14
C PHE A 2 64.22 15.40 26.87
N GLN A 3 64.83 14.21 26.78
CA GLN A 3 66.30 14.07 26.75
C GLN A 3 66.86 13.30 25.54
N SER A 4 66.02 12.67 24.71
CA SER A 4 66.48 11.94 23.51
C SER A 4 66.10 12.71 22.23
N GLN A 5 67.05 12.82 21.29
CA GLN A 5 66.82 13.42 19.96
C GLN A 5 65.75 12.66 19.15
N GLU A 6 65.53 11.38 19.42
CA GLU A 6 64.51 10.57 18.75
C GLU A 6 63.09 11.03 19.08
N HIS A 7 62.90 11.70 20.22
CA HIS A 7 61.61 12.21 20.68
C HIS A 7 61.41 13.70 20.37
N LYS A 8 62.26 14.31 19.53
CA LYS A 8 62.21 15.75 19.20
C LYS A 8 60.90 16.18 18.52
N HIS A 9 60.18 15.24 17.92
CA HIS A 9 58.86 15.45 17.30
C HIS A 9 57.69 15.04 18.20
N HIS A 10 57.95 14.55 19.43
CA HIS A 10 56.88 14.17 20.35
C HIS A 10 56.29 15.42 20.99
N MET A 11 54.99 15.64 20.79
CA MET A 11 54.25 16.68 21.49
C MET A 11 53.98 16.18 22.92
N VAL A 12 54.49 16.90 23.93
CA VAL A 12 54.25 16.57 25.34
C VAL A 12 53.14 17.48 25.86
N CYS A 13 51.96 16.92 26.09
CA CYS A 13 50.85 17.62 26.73
C CYS A 13 50.89 17.45 28.25
N GLY A 14 50.41 18.47 28.98
CA GLY A 14 50.23 18.35 30.43
C GLY A 14 49.20 17.27 30.75
N ILE A 15 49.40 16.53 31.85
CA ILE A 15 48.45 15.50 32.35
C ILE A 15 47.00 16.03 32.39
N GLN A 16 46.83 17.28 32.82
CA GLN A 16 45.53 17.94 32.89
C GLN A 16 44.96 18.26 31.49
N GLU A 17 45.81 18.68 30.55
CA GLU A 17 45.44 18.98 29.16
C GLU A 17 45.05 17.70 28.40
N ALA A 18 45.82 16.63 28.59
CA ALA A 18 45.51 15.31 28.03
C ALA A 18 44.18 14.77 28.55
N ALA A 19 43.95 14.83 29.87
CA ALA A 19 42.67 14.42 30.46
C ALA A 19 41.49 15.25 29.94
N GLU A 20 41.68 16.55 29.72
CA GLU A 20 40.63 17.42 29.17
C GLU A 20 40.29 17.09 27.71
N ASN A 21 41.30 16.75 26.89
CA ASN A 21 41.08 16.30 25.52
C ASN A 21 40.30 14.98 25.47
N TYR A 22 40.60 14.03 26.37
CA TYR A 22 39.84 12.78 26.49
C TYR A 22 38.40 13.02 26.97
N ARG A 23 38.18 13.93 27.92
CA ARG A 23 36.81 14.31 28.34
C ARG A 23 35.99 14.85 27.17
N LYS A 24 36.58 15.74 26.36
CA LYS A 24 35.91 16.27 25.16
C LYS A 24 35.55 15.16 24.16
N LEU A 25 36.48 14.23 23.91
CA LEU A 25 36.24 13.09 23.03
C LEU A 25 35.13 12.17 23.56
N PHE A 26 35.15 11.81 24.85
CA PHE A 26 34.09 11.00 25.45
C PHE A 26 32.74 11.71 25.41
N GLN A 27 32.72 13.03 25.63
CA GLN A 27 31.50 13.83 25.53
C GLN A 27 30.93 13.84 24.12
N GLU A 28 31.77 13.92 23.09
CA GLU A 28 31.37 13.85 21.68
C GLU A 28 30.77 12.48 21.33
N ILE A 29 31.45 11.39 21.74
CA ILE A 29 30.96 10.01 21.54
C ILE A 29 29.64 9.81 22.29
N LEU A 30 29.52 10.33 23.51
CA LEU A 30 28.32 10.22 24.33
C LEU A 30 27.14 10.98 23.70
N ASN A 31 27.35 12.20 23.20
CA ASN A 31 26.32 12.95 22.46
C ASN A 31 25.85 12.17 21.23
N THR A 32 26.78 11.67 20.43
CA THR A 32 26.46 10.88 19.23
C THR A 32 25.73 9.59 19.59
N SER A 33 26.12 8.93 20.69
CA SER A 33 25.46 7.71 21.18
C SER A 33 24.01 7.96 21.62
N ARG A 34 23.75 9.12 22.25
CA ARG A 34 22.38 9.54 22.61
C ARG A 34 21.52 9.80 21.38
N GLU A 35 22.03 10.50 20.36
CA GLU A 35 21.29 10.70 19.11
C GLU A 35 20.90 9.36 18.45
N LYS A 36 21.83 8.39 18.43
CA LYS A 36 21.53 7.05 17.89
C LYS A 36 20.58 6.25 18.77
N LEU A 37 20.64 6.42 20.08
CA LEU A 37 19.70 5.79 20.99
C LEU A 37 18.27 6.25 20.67
N GLU A 38 18.08 7.56 20.47
CA GLU A 38 16.76 8.09 20.12
C GLU A 38 16.31 7.61 18.73
N ALA A 39 17.20 7.54 17.74
CA ALA A 39 16.89 6.95 16.43
C ALA A 39 16.49 5.45 16.54
N ALA A 40 17.22 4.66 17.33
CA ALA A 40 16.92 3.24 17.53
C ALA A 40 15.60 3.02 18.29
N LYS A 41 15.29 3.87 19.28
CA LYS A 41 13.98 3.87 19.95
C LYS A 41 12.85 4.22 18.98
N SER A 42 13.05 5.22 18.13
CA SER A 42 12.07 5.61 17.11
C SER A 42 11.76 4.45 16.17
N ILE A 43 12.79 3.75 15.69
CA ILE A 43 12.62 2.56 14.84
C ILE A 43 11.90 1.46 15.61
N LEU A 44 12.26 1.21 16.88
CA LEU A 44 11.58 0.20 17.69
C LEU A 44 10.06 0.48 17.80
N THR A 45 9.69 1.72 18.06
CA THR A 45 8.28 2.13 18.11
C THR A 45 7.60 1.99 16.74
N GLU A 46 8.26 2.40 15.65
CA GLU A 46 7.73 2.28 14.29
C GLU A 46 7.50 0.81 13.87
N GLU A 47 8.41 -0.10 14.23
CA GLU A 47 8.25 -1.53 13.95
C GLU A 47 7.09 -2.14 14.76
N GLN A 48 6.88 -1.70 16.00
CA GLN A 48 5.74 -2.12 16.82
C GLN A 48 4.41 -1.64 16.23
N GLU A 49 4.36 -0.40 15.76
CA GLU A 49 3.20 0.15 15.05
C GLU A 49 2.95 -0.61 13.73
N ARG A 50 4.00 -0.91 12.97
CA ARG A 50 3.92 -1.73 11.75
C ARG A 50 3.35 -3.12 12.01
N MET A 51 3.75 -3.78 13.10
CA MET A 51 3.19 -5.09 13.45
C MET A 51 1.68 -5.03 13.68
N ALA A 52 1.20 -3.99 14.39
CA ALA A 52 -0.23 -3.79 14.59
C ALA A 52 -0.96 -3.49 13.28
N MET A 53 -0.39 -2.63 12.43
CA MET A 53 -0.94 -2.31 11.11
C MET A 53 -1.05 -3.56 10.23
N ILE A 54 -0.01 -4.39 10.16
CA ILE A 54 -0.01 -5.61 9.34
C ILE A 54 -1.05 -6.61 9.83
N GLN A 55 -1.19 -6.79 11.15
CA GLN A 55 -2.24 -7.66 11.69
C GLN A 55 -3.65 -7.16 11.34
N GLU A 56 -3.87 -5.85 11.43
CA GLU A 56 -5.13 -5.25 11.03
C GLU A 56 -5.38 -5.39 9.52
N GLU A 57 -4.37 -5.16 8.69
CA GLU A 57 -4.45 -5.35 7.25
C GLU A 57 -4.78 -6.80 6.88
N GLU A 58 -4.13 -7.79 7.50
CA GLU A 58 -4.41 -9.21 7.28
C GLU A 58 -5.86 -9.53 7.59
N GLN A 59 -6.36 -9.05 8.73
CA GLN A 59 -7.74 -9.28 9.15
C GLN A 59 -8.75 -8.59 8.23
N ASN A 60 -8.43 -7.40 7.72
CA ASN A 60 -9.25 -6.68 6.76
C ASN A 60 -9.28 -7.36 5.39
N PHE A 61 -8.14 -7.85 4.89
CA PHE A 61 -8.08 -8.65 3.66
C PHE A 61 -8.84 -9.96 3.80
N LYS A 62 -8.72 -10.64 4.95
CA LYS A 62 -9.50 -11.86 5.22
C LYS A 62 -11.01 -11.60 5.10
N LYS A 63 -11.52 -10.54 5.75
CA LYS A 63 -12.95 -10.16 5.65
C LYS A 63 -13.36 -9.79 4.22
N MET A 64 -12.48 -9.12 3.48
CA MET A 64 -12.72 -8.77 2.08
C MET A 64 -12.88 -10.03 1.22
N ILE A 65 -11.99 -11.01 1.38
CA ILE A 65 -12.03 -12.29 0.69
C ILE A 65 -13.31 -13.04 1.06
N GLU A 66 -13.61 -13.18 2.35
CA GLU A 66 -14.83 -13.81 2.86
C GLU A 66 -16.09 -13.18 2.25
N SER A 67 -16.15 -11.85 2.19
CA SER A 67 -17.28 -11.13 1.60
C SER A 67 -17.41 -11.35 0.09
N GLU A 68 -16.30 -11.40 -0.64
CA GLU A 68 -16.29 -11.63 -2.09
C GLU A 68 -16.78 -13.05 -2.42
N TYR A 69 -16.28 -14.06 -1.69
CA TYR A 69 -16.69 -15.46 -1.89
C TYR A 69 -18.12 -15.72 -1.43
N SER A 70 -18.55 -15.09 -0.33
CA SER A 70 -19.95 -15.13 0.11
C SER A 70 -20.89 -14.58 -0.95
N MET A 71 -20.53 -13.45 -1.59
CA MET A 71 -21.29 -12.87 -2.69
C MET A 71 -21.40 -13.84 -3.86
N ARG A 72 -20.30 -14.48 -4.25
CA ARG A 72 -20.31 -15.42 -5.39
C ARG A 72 -21.11 -16.66 -5.14
N LEU A 73 -21.01 -17.22 -3.94
CA LEU A 73 -21.82 -18.37 -3.55
C LEU A 73 -23.31 -18.02 -3.61
N ARG A 74 -23.69 -16.80 -3.19
CA ARG A 74 -25.06 -16.31 -3.38
C ARG A 74 -25.44 -16.24 -4.86
N LEU A 75 -24.62 -15.63 -5.71
CA LEU A 75 -24.90 -15.54 -7.14
C LEU A 75 -25.06 -16.92 -7.81
N LEU A 76 -24.19 -17.87 -7.46
CA LEU A 76 -24.26 -19.25 -7.96
C LEU A 76 -25.55 -19.94 -7.51
N ASN A 77 -25.93 -19.78 -6.24
CA ASN A 77 -27.16 -20.35 -5.70
C ASN A 77 -28.41 -19.75 -6.36
N GLU A 78 -28.46 -18.42 -6.51
CA GLU A 78 -29.57 -17.73 -7.16
C GLU A 78 -29.70 -18.14 -8.64
N GLU A 79 -28.59 -18.30 -9.36
CA GLU A 79 -28.60 -18.80 -10.74
C GLU A 79 -29.11 -20.24 -10.81
N CYS A 80 -28.69 -21.10 -9.88
CA CYS A 80 -29.19 -22.47 -9.76
C CYS A 80 -30.70 -22.52 -9.49
N GLU A 81 -31.20 -21.70 -8.57
CA GLU A 81 -32.63 -21.62 -8.25
C GLU A 81 -33.46 -21.15 -9.44
N GLN A 82 -33.00 -20.11 -10.16
CA GLN A 82 -33.68 -19.63 -11.36
C GLN A 82 -33.71 -20.69 -12.47
N ASN A 83 -32.59 -21.40 -12.68
CA ASN A 83 -32.54 -22.47 -13.67
C ASN A 83 -33.46 -23.63 -13.30
N LEU A 84 -33.54 -23.99 -12.01
CA LEU A 84 -34.46 -25.02 -11.53
C LEU A 84 -35.94 -24.60 -11.70
N GLN A 85 -36.27 -23.34 -11.42
CA GLN A 85 -37.62 -22.80 -11.60
C GLN A 85 -38.05 -22.82 -13.08
N ARG A 86 -37.19 -22.34 -13.99
CA ARG A 86 -37.44 -22.40 -15.44
C ARG A 86 -37.69 -23.83 -15.95
N GLN A 87 -37.06 -24.82 -15.30
CA GLN A 87 -37.21 -26.23 -15.67
C GLN A 87 -38.41 -26.92 -15.02
N GLN A 88 -38.96 -26.41 -13.91
CA GLN A 88 -40.23 -26.94 -13.37
C GLN A 88 -41.42 -26.72 -14.31
N GLU A 89 -41.31 -25.76 -15.24
CA GLU A 89 -42.30 -25.54 -16.31
C GLU A 89 -42.14 -26.52 -17.50
N CYS A 90 -41.03 -27.29 -17.56
CA CYS A 90 -40.75 -28.27 -18.61
C CYS A 90 -40.70 -29.69 -18.01
N VAL A 91 -41.73 -30.50 -18.22
CA VAL A 91 -41.79 -31.85 -17.66
C VAL A 91 -40.79 -32.78 -18.37
N SER A 92 -39.98 -33.46 -17.55
CA SER A 92 -39.25 -34.72 -17.77
C SER A 92 -37.93 -34.73 -18.58
N ASP A 93 -36.83 -34.37 -17.92
CA ASP A 93 -35.57 -35.13 -18.05
C ASP A 93 -34.81 -35.16 -16.71
N LEU A 94 -34.93 -36.28 -15.98
CA LEU A 94 -34.25 -36.48 -14.70
C LEU A 94 -32.71 -36.49 -14.87
N ASN A 95 -32.20 -36.98 -16.02
CA ASN A 95 -30.76 -37.03 -16.29
C ASN A 95 -30.17 -35.63 -16.48
N LEU A 96 -30.93 -34.72 -17.10
CA LEU A 96 -30.52 -33.32 -17.27
C LEU A 96 -30.45 -32.59 -15.93
N ARG A 97 -31.43 -32.81 -15.04
CA ARG A 97 -31.45 -32.22 -13.69
C ARG A 97 -30.28 -32.72 -12.84
N GLU A 98 -29.97 -34.01 -12.91
CA GLU A 98 -28.79 -34.59 -12.25
C GLU A 98 -27.49 -34.00 -12.82
N THR A 99 -27.41 -33.82 -14.14
CA THR A 99 -26.25 -33.19 -14.79
C THR A 99 -26.04 -31.75 -14.34
N LEU A 100 -27.12 -30.94 -14.28
CA LEU A 100 -27.06 -29.56 -13.80
C LEU A 100 -26.65 -29.47 -12.33
N LEU A 101 -27.21 -30.34 -11.48
CA LEU A 101 -26.85 -30.40 -10.06
C LEU A 101 -25.37 -30.75 -9.88
N ASN A 102 -24.86 -31.73 -10.64
CA ASN A 102 -23.45 -32.11 -10.62
C ASN A 102 -22.53 -30.96 -11.08
N GLN A 103 -22.95 -30.16 -12.08
CA GLN A 103 -22.22 -28.96 -12.50
C GLN A 103 -22.18 -27.89 -11.39
N VAL A 104 -23.31 -27.64 -10.73
CA VAL A 104 -23.37 -26.66 -9.62
C VAL A 104 -22.54 -27.11 -8.43
N ILE A 105 -22.64 -28.38 -8.03
CA ILE A 105 -21.80 -28.95 -6.96
C ILE A 105 -20.33 -28.78 -7.31
N LYS A 106 -19.94 -29.11 -8.55
CA LYS A 106 -18.56 -28.94 -9.01
C LYS A 106 -18.09 -27.50 -8.91
N LEU A 107 -18.88 -26.53 -9.41
CA LEU A 107 -18.52 -25.11 -9.34
C LEU A 107 -18.45 -24.60 -7.90
N ALA A 108 -19.36 -25.04 -7.04
CA ALA A 108 -19.35 -24.69 -5.61
C ALA A 108 -18.12 -25.27 -4.91
N THR A 109 -17.73 -26.51 -5.21
CA THR A 109 -16.51 -27.13 -4.65
C THR A 109 -15.24 -26.42 -5.15
N GLU A 110 -15.16 -26.09 -6.43
CA GLU A 110 -14.02 -25.33 -6.99
C GLU A 110 -13.92 -23.94 -6.35
N LEU A 111 -15.05 -23.27 -6.12
CA LEU A 111 -15.10 -21.98 -5.45
C LEU A 111 -14.62 -22.09 -3.99
N GLU A 112 -15.03 -23.12 -3.24
CA GLU A 112 -14.58 -23.35 -1.87
C GLU A 112 -13.08 -23.68 -1.81
N GLU A 113 -12.57 -24.50 -2.72
CA GLU A 113 -11.13 -24.81 -2.80
C GLU A 113 -10.31 -23.53 -3.05
N MET A 114 -10.75 -22.68 -3.98
CA MET A 114 -10.11 -21.40 -4.25
C MET A 114 -10.14 -20.44 -3.05
N PHE A 115 -11.26 -20.41 -2.32
CA PHE A 115 -11.39 -19.63 -1.09
C PHE A 115 -10.36 -20.07 -0.04
N GLN A 116 -10.28 -21.38 0.21
CA GLN A 116 -9.33 -21.94 1.17
C GLN A 116 -7.88 -21.72 0.76
N GLU A 117 -7.54 -21.89 -0.52
CA GLU A 117 -6.20 -21.61 -1.03
C GLU A 117 -5.79 -20.15 -0.78
N MET A 118 -6.71 -19.22 -1.03
CA MET A 118 -6.46 -17.78 -0.85
C MET A 118 -6.25 -17.43 0.63
N LEU A 119 -7.07 -17.98 1.53
CA LEU A 119 -6.88 -17.80 2.97
C LEU A 119 -5.55 -18.40 3.47
N GLN A 120 -5.14 -19.56 2.95
CA GLN A 120 -3.86 -20.16 3.29
C GLN A 120 -2.68 -19.31 2.81
N ARG A 121 -2.75 -18.77 1.58
CA ARG A 121 -1.74 -17.85 1.05
C ARG A 121 -1.65 -16.56 1.87
N LEU A 122 -2.80 -15.96 2.21
CA LEU A 122 -2.85 -14.77 3.06
C LEU A 122 -2.20 -15.03 4.42
N GLY A 123 -2.56 -16.14 5.09
CA GLY A 123 -1.98 -16.49 6.38
C GLY A 123 -0.48 -16.82 6.30
N ARG A 124 0.02 -17.32 5.16
CA ARG A 124 1.46 -17.52 4.94
C ARG A 124 2.19 -16.18 4.85
N VAL A 125 1.70 -15.26 4.00
CA VAL A 125 2.29 -13.92 3.85
C VAL A 125 2.23 -13.14 5.17
N GLY A 126 1.12 -13.21 5.90
CA GLY A 126 0.98 -12.60 7.23
C GLY A 126 2.04 -13.10 8.21
N ARG A 127 2.29 -14.41 8.26
CA ARG A 127 3.36 -15.00 9.11
C ARG A 127 4.75 -14.56 8.69
N GLU A 128 5.09 -14.62 7.40
CA GLU A 128 6.40 -14.21 6.88
C GLU A 128 6.69 -12.73 7.20
N ASN A 129 5.72 -11.85 6.99
CA ASN A 129 5.84 -10.43 7.33
C ASN A 129 6.00 -10.21 8.84
N MET A 130 5.24 -10.94 9.67
CA MET A 130 5.33 -10.87 11.13
C MET A 130 6.69 -11.35 11.65
N GLU A 131 7.26 -12.41 11.06
CA GLU A 131 8.59 -12.91 11.40
C GLU A 131 9.66 -11.87 11.07
N LYS A 132 9.64 -11.29 9.86
CA LYS A 132 10.56 -10.21 9.46
C LYS A 132 10.51 -9.01 10.42
N LEU A 133 9.31 -8.56 10.78
CA LEU A 133 9.13 -7.45 11.73
C LEU A 133 9.61 -7.79 13.13
N LYS A 134 9.36 -8.99 13.64
CA LYS A 134 9.86 -9.43 14.96
C LYS A 134 11.38 -9.52 14.98
N GLU A 135 12.01 -10.00 13.91
CA GLU A 135 13.46 -10.00 13.81
C GLU A 135 14.03 -8.58 13.78
N SER A 136 13.36 -7.66 13.06
CA SER A 136 13.69 -6.23 13.02
C SER A 136 13.57 -5.58 14.40
N GLU A 137 12.47 -5.81 15.10
CA GLU A 137 12.22 -5.36 16.47
C GLU A 137 13.28 -5.88 17.44
N ALA A 138 13.64 -7.17 17.36
CA ALA A 138 14.66 -7.78 18.19
C ALA A 138 16.05 -7.14 17.94
N ARG A 139 16.39 -6.86 16.68
CA ARG A 139 17.63 -6.15 16.31
C ARG A 139 17.64 -4.73 16.88
N ALA A 140 16.55 -3.98 16.72
CA ALA A 140 16.44 -2.62 17.26
C ALA A 140 16.53 -2.60 18.79
N SER A 141 15.85 -3.54 19.46
CA SER A 141 15.89 -3.71 20.92
C SER A 141 17.30 -3.99 21.44
N GLU A 142 18.04 -4.86 20.76
CA GLU A 142 19.43 -5.15 21.12
C GLU A 142 20.34 -3.95 20.92
N GLN A 143 20.14 -3.15 19.86
CA GLN A 143 20.87 -1.90 19.67
C GLN A 143 20.58 -0.88 20.76
N VAL A 144 19.31 -0.69 21.13
CA VAL A 144 18.91 0.18 22.26
C VAL A 144 19.62 -0.27 23.54
N ARG A 145 19.62 -1.58 23.85
CA ARG A 145 20.27 -2.13 25.03
C ARG A 145 21.79 -1.90 25.02
N SER A 146 22.44 -2.12 23.88
CA SER A 146 23.88 -1.91 23.69
C SER A 146 24.27 -0.44 23.85
N LEU A 147 23.52 0.47 23.23
CA LEU A 147 23.74 1.92 23.32
C LEU A 147 23.52 2.45 24.75
N LEU A 148 22.49 1.99 25.45
CA LEU A 148 22.27 2.34 26.85
C LEU A 148 23.46 1.92 27.72
N LYS A 149 23.98 0.70 27.52
CA LYS A 149 25.16 0.22 28.24
C LYS A 149 26.38 1.09 27.95
N LEU A 150 26.63 1.41 26.68
CA LEU A 150 27.73 2.28 26.26
C LEU A 150 27.61 3.68 26.87
N ILE A 151 26.42 4.27 26.88
CA ILE A 151 26.17 5.59 27.47
C ILE A 151 26.48 5.58 28.96
N VAL A 152 26.02 4.58 29.72
CA VAL A 152 26.32 4.45 31.16
C VAL A 152 27.83 4.32 31.40
N GLU A 153 28.53 3.53 30.59
CA GLU A 153 29.98 3.37 30.67
C GLU A 153 30.72 4.69 30.37
N LEU A 154 30.30 5.43 29.33
CA LEU A 154 30.87 6.72 28.97
C LEU A 154 30.58 7.82 30.01
N GLU A 155 29.36 7.86 30.56
CA GLU A 155 28.98 8.81 31.62
C GLU A 155 29.82 8.61 32.87
N LYS A 156 30.03 7.35 33.27
CA LYS A 156 30.92 7.00 34.38
C LYS A 156 32.35 7.50 34.12
N LYS A 157 32.88 7.28 32.90
CA LYS A 157 34.21 7.72 32.49
C LYS A 157 34.35 9.24 32.47
N CYS A 158 33.35 9.99 31.99
CA CYS A 158 33.34 11.45 32.02
C CYS A 158 33.37 12.01 33.45
N GLY A 159 32.77 11.31 34.42
CA GLY A 159 32.71 11.71 35.83
C GLY A 159 33.94 11.34 36.66
N GLU A 160 34.91 10.60 36.12
CA GLU A 160 36.12 10.19 36.84
C GLU A 160 37.11 11.37 37.02
N GLY A 161 37.77 11.45 38.19
CA GLY A 161 38.81 12.46 38.44
C GLY A 161 40.02 12.27 37.51
N THR A 162 40.79 13.34 37.23
CA THR A 162 41.93 13.33 36.28
C THR A 162 42.85 12.11 36.45
N LEU A 163 43.17 11.74 37.70
CA LEU A 163 44.07 10.63 38.01
C LEU A 163 43.42 9.25 37.79
N ALA A 164 42.09 9.13 37.90
CA ALA A 164 41.34 7.91 37.61
C ALA A 164 41.08 7.74 36.10
N LEU A 165 40.70 8.84 35.42
CA LEU A 165 40.65 8.91 33.96
C LEU A 165 41.96 8.43 33.33
N LEU A 166 43.10 8.87 33.88
CA LEU A 166 44.43 8.50 33.41
C LEU A 166 44.97 7.17 33.98
N LYS A 167 44.46 6.67 35.11
CA LYS A 167 44.78 5.33 35.64
C LYS A 167 44.00 4.22 34.94
N CYS A 168 42.79 4.51 34.48
CA CYS A 168 42.04 3.63 33.58
C CYS A 168 42.64 3.54 32.17
N LEU A 169 43.57 4.43 31.83
CA LEU A 169 44.42 4.43 30.63
C LEU A 169 45.75 3.70 30.90
N ASP A 170 45.74 2.77 31.88
CA ASP A 170 46.86 2.06 32.47
C ASP A 170 48.11 2.97 32.58
N LEU A 171 48.33 3.68 33.67
CA LEU A 171 49.68 4.22 33.96
C LEU A 171 50.27 3.42 35.11
N GLU A 172 50.18 2.09 35.06
CA GLU A 172 51.11 1.26 35.83
C GLU A 172 52.50 1.44 35.23
N ILE A 173 53.28 2.28 35.90
CA ILE A 173 54.73 2.40 35.76
C ILE A 173 55.32 1.00 35.95
N ARG A 174 55.50 0.23 34.86
CA ARG A 174 56.37 -0.95 34.83
C ARG A 174 57.80 -0.55 34.47
N PRO A 175 58.81 -1.32 34.91
CA PRO A 175 60.21 -0.95 34.83
C PRO A 175 60.69 -0.64 33.40
N PRO A 176 61.75 0.18 33.24
CA PRO A 176 61.99 0.95 32.02
C PRO A 176 62.51 0.18 30.79
N GLU A 177 62.56 -1.15 30.81
CA GLU A 177 63.42 -1.89 29.88
C GLU A 177 62.68 -2.76 28.84
N LEU A 178 61.34 -2.81 28.82
CA LEU A 178 60.60 -3.71 27.90
C LEU A 178 59.24 -3.22 27.34
N ARG A 179 59.01 -1.93 27.04
CA ARG A 179 57.69 -1.48 26.51
C ARG A 179 57.72 -0.40 25.42
N GLU A 180 58.69 -0.45 24.51
CA GLU A 180 58.43 0.13 23.19
C GLU A 180 57.42 -0.77 22.47
N MET A 181 56.32 -0.17 22.00
CA MET A 181 55.47 -0.64 20.89
C MET A 181 54.03 -1.16 21.16
N ASN A 182 53.44 -1.13 22.36
CA ASN A 182 52.02 -1.59 22.48
C ASN A 182 51.06 -0.76 23.36
N PHE A 183 51.49 0.38 23.92
CA PHE A 183 50.66 1.13 24.87
C PHE A 183 49.58 2.00 24.23
N CYS A 184 49.87 2.60 23.07
CA CYS A 184 48.86 3.33 22.31
C CYS A 184 47.84 2.41 21.61
N CYS A 185 48.06 1.09 21.57
CA CYS A 185 47.27 0.18 20.74
C CYS A 185 46.00 -0.34 21.42
N ALA A 186 46.00 -0.62 22.72
CA ALA A 186 44.83 -1.23 23.39
C ALA A 186 43.67 -0.25 23.61
N GLU A 187 43.94 1.06 23.64
CA GLU A 187 43.02 2.09 24.14
C GLU A 187 42.56 3.05 23.05
N ALA A 188 43.45 3.36 22.08
CA ALA A 188 42.99 3.75 20.76
C ALA A 188 42.05 2.68 20.22
N ALA A 189 42.28 1.39 20.48
CA ALA A 189 41.34 0.33 20.14
C ALA A 189 40.01 0.39 20.91
N GLN A 190 39.91 0.91 22.15
CA GLN A 190 38.62 1.04 22.85
C GLN A 190 37.79 2.24 22.36
N SER A 191 38.42 3.40 22.16
CA SER A 191 37.75 4.57 21.53
C SER A 191 37.39 4.29 20.07
N MET A 192 38.29 3.63 19.33
CA MET A 192 38.07 3.16 17.96
C MET A 192 37.04 2.01 17.93
N ASN A 193 36.95 1.14 18.94
CA ASN A 193 35.88 0.13 19.06
C ASN A 193 34.53 0.78 19.36
N ALA A 194 34.47 1.80 20.22
CA ALA A 194 33.24 2.56 20.46
C ALA A 194 32.79 3.27 19.18
N LYS A 195 33.71 3.93 18.46
CA LYS A 195 33.45 4.60 17.19
C LYS A 195 33.09 3.61 16.06
N TYR A 196 33.76 2.46 15.98
CA TYR A 196 33.48 1.39 15.01
C TYR A 196 32.16 0.67 15.32
N SER A 197 31.86 0.39 16.58
CA SER A 197 30.56 -0.13 17.04
C SER A 197 29.43 0.84 16.69
N LEU A 198 29.70 2.14 16.84
CA LEU A 198 28.79 3.21 16.47
C LEU A 198 28.61 3.33 14.95
N GLU A 199 29.67 3.23 14.13
CA GLU A 199 29.55 3.20 12.67
C GLU A 199 28.81 1.96 12.18
N ARG A 200 29.10 0.79 12.76
CA ARG A 200 28.42 -0.47 12.47
C ARG A 200 26.93 -0.42 12.80
N SER A 201 26.52 0.25 13.89
CA SER A 201 25.11 0.41 14.22
C SER A 201 24.35 1.27 13.20
N LYS A 202 25.00 2.27 12.59
CA LYS A 202 24.39 3.10 11.53
C LYS A 202 24.05 2.29 10.29
N SER A 203 24.95 1.40 9.86
CA SER A 203 24.71 0.52 8.70
C SER A 203 23.55 -0.44 8.99
N LEU A 204 23.53 -1.05 10.19
CA LEU A 204 22.49 -2.01 10.58
C LEU A 204 21.08 -1.40 10.73
N LEU A 205 20.96 -0.10 11.04
CA LEU A 205 19.66 0.59 11.15
C LEU A 205 19.01 0.85 9.78
N LEU A 206 19.79 0.91 8.70
CA LEU A 206 19.32 1.22 7.35
C LEU A 206 19.24 -0.01 6.44
N GLU A 207 19.88 -1.13 6.81
CA GLU A 207 20.11 -2.26 5.89
C GLU A 207 18.87 -3.13 5.63
N HIS A 208 17.82 -3.08 6.46
CA HIS A 208 16.73 -4.07 6.38
C HIS A 208 15.32 -3.55 6.68
N LEU A 209 15.02 -2.28 6.40
CA LEU A 209 13.64 -1.80 6.37
C LEU A 209 13.00 -2.23 5.04
N GLU A 210 12.89 -3.54 4.81
CA GLU A 210 12.02 -4.03 3.74
C GLU A 210 10.58 -3.75 4.14
N PRO A 211 9.82 -3.01 3.31
CA PRO A 211 8.47 -2.70 3.68
C PRO A 211 7.64 -3.99 3.56
N ALA A 212 7.21 -4.51 4.71
CA ALA A 212 6.33 -5.64 4.77
C ALA A 212 4.95 -5.23 4.23
N HIS A 213 4.46 -5.99 3.24
CA HIS A 213 3.26 -5.66 2.50
C HIS A 213 2.33 -6.87 2.43
N ILE A 214 1.06 -6.65 2.76
CA ILE A 214 0.00 -7.65 2.57
C ILE A 214 -0.75 -7.43 1.25
N THR A 215 -0.63 -6.23 0.65
CA THR A 215 -1.57 -5.78 -0.39
C THR A 215 -1.18 -6.20 -1.81
N ASP A 216 -0.46 -7.32 -1.98
CA ASP A 216 -0.21 -7.88 -3.31
C ASP A 216 -1.49 -8.53 -3.87
N LEU A 217 -2.06 -7.86 -4.87
CA LEU A 217 -3.30 -8.26 -5.56
C LEU A 217 -3.15 -9.54 -6.40
N SER A 218 -1.90 -10.02 -6.61
CA SER A 218 -1.62 -11.32 -7.23
C SER A 218 -2.19 -12.52 -6.45
N LEU A 219 -2.64 -12.29 -5.22
CA LEU A 219 -3.26 -13.28 -4.34
C LEU A 219 -4.70 -13.65 -4.77
N CYS A 220 -5.40 -12.77 -5.49
CA CYS A 220 -6.84 -12.90 -5.67
C CYS A 220 -7.27 -13.30 -7.09
N HIS A 221 -6.61 -14.31 -7.67
CA HIS A 221 -7.04 -14.83 -8.97
C HIS A 221 -8.43 -15.48 -8.87
N ILE A 222 -9.26 -15.20 -9.85
CA ILE A 222 -10.67 -15.56 -9.89
C ILE A 222 -10.96 -16.26 -11.22
N ARG A 223 -11.32 -17.53 -11.13
CA ARG A 223 -11.84 -18.28 -12.27
C ARG A 223 -13.34 -18.02 -12.42
N GLY A 224 -13.82 -18.09 -13.65
CA GLY A 224 -15.26 -17.97 -13.94
C GLY A 224 -15.85 -16.56 -13.86
N LEU A 225 -15.03 -15.51 -13.68
CA LEU A 225 -15.50 -14.12 -13.61
C LEU A 225 -16.36 -13.73 -14.83
N SER A 226 -15.90 -14.12 -16.02
CA SER A 226 -16.48 -13.73 -17.30
C SER A 226 -17.87 -14.32 -17.59
N SER A 227 -18.19 -15.48 -17.01
CA SER A 227 -19.52 -16.08 -17.17
C SER A 227 -20.53 -15.41 -16.24
N MET A 228 -20.14 -15.15 -14.99
CA MET A 228 -21.04 -14.59 -13.97
C MET A 228 -21.49 -13.16 -14.31
N PHE A 229 -20.58 -12.32 -14.82
CA PHE A 229 -20.89 -10.92 -15.05
C PHE A 229 -21.48 -10.59 -16.42
N ARG A 230 -21.50 -11.54 -17.36
CA ARG A 230 -22.04 -11.33 -18.70
C ARG A 230 -23.49 -10.85 -18.68
N VAL A 231 -24.32 -11.44 -17.83
CA VAL A 231 -25.75 -11.08 -17.70
C VAL A 231 -25.98 -9.79 -16.90
N LEU A 232 -24.97 -9.32 -16.19
CA LEU A 232 -25.00 -8.11 -15.37
C LEU A 232 -24.39 -6.91 -16.11
N GLN A 233 -23.75 -7.13 -17.26
CA GLN A 233 -23.12 -6.10 -18.08
C GLN A 233 -24.11 -4.99 -18.44
N ARG A 234 -23.72 -3.74 -18.21
CA ARG A 234 -24.50 -2.56 -18.57
C ARG A 234 -23.78 -1.76 -19.65
N HIS A 235 -24.56 -1.33 -20.63
CA HIS A 235 -24.13 -0.34 -21.62
C HIS A 235 -24.26 1.04 -20.98
N LEU A 236 -23.15 1.62 -20.56
CA LEU A 236 -23.11 2.95 -19.96
C LEU A 236 -22.70 4.01 -20.99
N THR A 237 -23.14 5.23 -20.76
CA THR A 237 -22.75 6.44 -21.49
C THR A 237 -22.39 7.57 -20.53
N LEU A 238 -21.46 8.43 -20.94
CA LEU A 238 -21.01 9.59 -20.19
C LEU A 238 -22.03 10.72 -20.33
N ASP A 239 -22.46 11.31 -19.22
CA ASP A 239 -23.43 12.40 -19.19
C ASP A 239 -22.74 13.75 -19.48
N PRO A 240 -22.98 14.38 -20.65
CA PRO A 240 -22.35 15.65 -21.01
C PRO A 240 -22.67 16.78 -20.04
N GLU A 241 -23.84 16.76 -19.39
CA GLU A 241 -24.28 17.80 -18.46
C GLU A 241 -23.48 17.78 -17.14
N THR A 242 -22.88 16.63 -16.81
CA THR A 242 -22.06 16.46 -15.60
C THR A 242 -20.56 16.57 -15.88
N ALA A 243 -20.17 16.65 -17.15
CA ALA A 243 -18.78 16.59 -17.54
C ALA A 243 -18.03 17.88 -17.14
N HIS A 244 -16.92 17.70 -16.43
CA HIS A 244 -16.03 18.81 -16.11
C HIS A 244 -15.60 19.56 -17.38
N PRO A 245 -15.54 20.90 -17.40
CA PRO A 245 -15.25 21.69 -18.61
C PRO A 245 -13.93 21.34 -19.31
N CYS A 246 -12.95 20.80 -18.58
CA CYS A 246 -11.67 20.34 -19.14
C CYS A 246 -11.76 18.99 -19.86
N LEU A 247 -12.90 18.31 -19.85
CA LEU A 247 -13.10 17.03 -20.54
C LEU A 247 -13.71 17.23 -21.93
N ALA A 248 -13.17 16.51 -22.90
CA ALA A 248 -13.82 16.27 -24.18
C ALA A 248 -14.34 14.84 -24.21
N LEU A 249 -15.61 14.68 -24.59
CA LEU A 249 -16.25 13.39 -24.77
C LEU A 249 -16.23 13.00 -26.25
N SER A 250 -16.15 11.70 -26.54
CA SER A 250 -16.37 11.16 -27.89
C SER A 250 -17.84 11.28 -28.30
N GLU A 251 -18.12 11.18 -29.62
CA GLU A 251 -19.48 11.26 -30.16
C GLU A 251 -20.40 10.16 -29.63
N ASP A 252 -19.86 8.97 -29.37
CA ASP A 252 -20.59 7.84 -28.80
C ASP A 252 -20.79 7.94 -27.27
N LEU A 253 -20.27 9.01 -26.65
CA LEU A 253 -20.28 9.26 -25.21
C LEU A 253 -19.67 8.13 -24.37
N ARG A 254 -18.69 7.39 -24.90
CA ARG A 254 -18.02 6.31 -24.14
C ARG A 254 -16.61 6.65 -23.72
N THR A 255 -15.95 7.55 -24.45
CA THR A 255 -14.56 7.93 -24.21
C THR A 255 -14.52 9.35 -23.67
N MET A 256 -13.74 9.56 -22.61
CA MET A 256 -13.33 10.91 -22.18
C MET A 256 -11.83 11.09 -22.35
N ARG A 257 -11.43 12.33 -22.63
CA ARG A 257 -10.04 12.78 -22.71
C ARG A 257 -9.94 14.20 -22.20
N LEU A 258 -8.75 14.61 -21.77
CA LEU A 258 -8.51 16.01 -21.45
C LEU A 258 -8.48 16.86 -22.72
N ARG A 259 -9.08 18.06 -22.67
CA ARG A 259 -9.01 19.05 -23.76
C ARG A 259 -7.60 19.60 -23.85
N HIS A 260 -7.05 19.67 -25.06
CA HIS A 260 -5.81 20.40 -25.30
C HIS A 260 -6.09 21.91 -25.20
N GLY A 261 -5.34 22.62 -24.34
CA GLY A 261 -5.11 24.06 -24.49
C GLY A 261 -6.19 25.04 -24.01
N GLN A 262 -6.95 24.78 -22.94
CA GLN A 262 -7.75 25.84 -22.30
C GLN A 262 -7.55 25.87 -20.77
N GLN A 263 -6.59 26.71 -20.33
CA GLN A 263 -6.53 27.22 -18.95
C GLN A 263 -7.10 28.65 -18.83
N ASP A 264 -7.58 29.27 -19.91
CA ASP A 264 -7.82 30.73 -19.95
C ASP A 264 -9.27 31.18 -19.72
N GLY A 265 -10.12 30.37 -19.08
CA GLY A 265 -11.53 30.77 -18.88
C GLY A 265 -12.33 30.12 -17.75
N ALA A 266 -11.78 29.14 -17.03
CA ALA A 266 -12.45 28.61 -15.85
C ALA A 266 -12.04 29.46 -14.65
N GLY A 267 -12.93 30.37 -14.21
CA GLY A 267 -12.72 31.17 -13.01
C GLY A 267 -12.30 30.28 -11.84
N ASN A 268 -11.19 30.63 -11.17
CA ASN A 268 -10.53 29.89 -10.08
C ASN A 268 -11.49 28.94 -9.34
N PRO A 269 -11.55 27.65 -9.71
CA PRO A 269 -12.01 26.64 -8.78
C PRO A 269 -10.95 26.61 -7.68
N GLU A 270 -11.38 26.56 -6.43
CA GLU A 270 -10.49 26.43 -5.28
C GLU A 270 -9.35 25.45 -5.59
N ARG A 271 -8.10 25.91 -5.40
CA ARG A 271 -6.81 25.36 -5.91
C ARG A 271 -6.44 23.94 -5.43
N LEU A 272 -7.41 23.07 -5.16
CA LEU A 272 -7.21 21.78 -4.52
C LEU A 272 -7.91 20.59 -5.21
N ASP A 273 -8.77 20.80 -6.21
CA ASP A 273 -9.34 19.69 -6.99
C ASP A 273 -8.57 19.50 -8.32
N PHE A 274 -7.59 18.60 -8.30
CA PHE A 274 -6.75 18.25 -9.46
C PHE A 274 -7.38 17.17 -10.36
N SER A 275 -8.68 16.91 -10.23
CA SER A 275 -9.37 15.83 -10.92
C SER A 275 -10.56 16.34 -11.77
N ALA A 276 -10.61 15.93 -13.03
CA ALA A 276 -11.68 16.26 -13.97
C ALA A 276 -12.64 15.07 -14.07
N MET A 277 -13.84 15.23 -13.52
CA MET A 277 -14.83 14.16 -13.33
C MET A 277 -16.01 14.27 -14.30
N VAL A 278 -16.62 13.13 -14.60
CA VAL A 278 -17.92 12.99 -15.29
C VAL A 278 -18.68 11.79 -14.71
N LEU A 279 -20.00 11.88 -14.67
CA LEU A 279 -20.89 10.78 -14.25
C LEU A 279 -21.45 10.04 -15.46
N ALA A 280 -21.79 8.77 -15.30
CA ALA A 280 -22.61 8.07 -16.29
C ALA A 280 -24.04 8.64 -16.32
N ALA A 281 -24.67 8.67 -17.49
CA ALA A 281 -26.07 9.07 -17.65
C ALA A 281 -27.02 8.12 -16.92
N GLU A 282 -26.65 6.84 -16.84
CA GLU A 282 -27.38 5.82 -16.13
C GLU A 282 -27.19 5.93 -14.61
N SER A 283 -28.24 5.58 -13.87
CA SER A 283 -28.23 5.55 -12.41
C SER A 283 -28.94 4.30 -11.90
N PHE A 284 -28.45 3.75 -10.78
CA PHE A 284 -28.93 2.51 -10.20
C PHE A 284 -29.49 2.75 -8.80
N THR A 285 -30.72 2.34 -8.57
CA THR A 285 -31.36 2.37 -7.23
C THR A 285 -31.56 0.98 -6.64
N SER A 286 -31.42 -0.05 -7.47
CA SER A 286 -31.60 -1.46 -7.12
C SER A 286 -30.92 -2.35 -8.16
N GLY A 287 -30.79 -3.62 -7.85
CA GLY A 287 -30.25 -4.67 -8.69
C GLY A 287 -28.74 -4.73 -8.70
N ARG A 288 -28.26 -5.67 -9.51
CA ARG A 288 -26.84 -5.92 -9.74
C ARG A 288 -26.41 -5.49 -11.13
N HIS A 289 -25.27 -4.80 -11.15
CA HIS A 289 -24.75 -4.15 -12.35
C HIS A 289 -23.26 -4.39 -12.48
N TYR A 290 -22.80 -4.54 -13.70
CA TYR A 290 -21.39 -4.70 -14.01
C TYR A 290 -21.03 -3.85 -15.24
N TRP A 291 -19.86 -3.23 -15.22
CA TRP A 291 -19.32 -2.52 -16.38
C TRP A 291 -17.80 -2.58 -16.39
N GLU A 292 -17.21 -2.36 -17.55
CA GLU A 292 -15.77 -2.40 -17.75
C GLU A 292 -15.26 -1.07 -18.30
N VAL A 293 -14.06 -0.69 -17.88
CA VAL A 293 -13.41 0.56 -18.26
C VAL A 293 -11.99 0.26 -18.71
N ASP A 294 -11.65 0.65 -19.94
CA ASP A 294 -10.27 0.71 -20.41
C ASP A 294 -9.58 1.92 -19.78
N VAL A 295 -8.59 1.62 -18.95
CA VAL A 295 -7.72 2.55 -18.24
C VAL A 295 -6.29 2.54 -18.79
N GLY A 296 -6.00 1.68 -19.79
CA GLY A 296 -4.66 1.42 -20.29
C GLY A 296 -3.99 2.62 -20.94
N LYS A 297 -4.75 3.63 -21.36
CA LYS A 297 -4.21 4.88 -21.93
C LYS A 297 -4.07 6.02 -20.91
N ALA A 298 -4.52 5.85 -19.68
CA ALA A 298 -4.47 6.89 -18.66
C ALA A 298 -3.33 6.66 -17.67
N THR A 299 -2.55 7.70 -17.39
CA THR A 299 -1.45 7.68 -16.39
C THR A 299 -1.95 7.86 -14.97
N ARG A 300 -3.07 8.59 -14.81
CA ARG A 300 -3.76 8.74 -13.53
C ARG A 300 -5.27 8.86 -13.74
N TRP A 301 -6.02 7.97 -13.10
CA TRP A 301 -7.46 7.81 -13.31
C TRP A 301 -8.16 7.43 -12.03
N GLN A 302 -9.47 7.69 -11.98
CA GLN A 302 -10.36 7.19 -10.93
C GLN A 302 -11.64 6.64 -11.55
N VAL A 303 -12.10 5.50 -11.05
CA VAL A 303 -13.36 4.87 -11.42
C VAL A 303 -14.09 4.41 -10.17
N GLY A 304 -15.42 4.39 -10.20
CA GLY A 304 -16.21 3.86 -9.09
C GLY A 304 -17.64 4.32 -9.15
N ILE A 305 -18.21 4.63 -7.97
CA ILE A 305 -19.58 5.14 -7.85
C ILE A 305 -19.62 6.45 -7.06
N TYR A 306 -20.53 7.32 -7.47
CA TYR A 306 -20.94 8.51 -6.78
C TYR A 306 -22.37 8.32 -6.27
N HIS A 307 -22.62 8.70 -5.03
CA HIS A 307 -23.96 8.73 -4.46
C HIS A 307 -24.15 9.99 -3.62
N GLY A 308 -25.15 10.79 -3.97
CA GLY A 308 -25.40 12.07 -3.33
C GLY A 308 -26.88 12.43 -3.40
N SER A 309 -27.32 13.34 -2.52
CA SER A 309 -28.70 13.80 -2.52
C SER A 309 -28.99 14.70 -3.72
N ALA A 310 -30.21 14.63 -4.24
CA ALA A 310 -30.64 15.32 -5.46
C ALA A 310 -30.86 16.85 -5.31
N ASP A 311 -30.30 17.50 -4.28
CA ASP A 311 -30.58 18.91 -3.99
C ASP A 311 -29.73 19.91 -4.79
N ALA A 312 -28.94 19.44 -5.76
CA ALA A 312 -28.02 20.25 -6.55
C ALA A 312 -28.64 20.76 -7.87
N LYS A 313 -29.83 21.37 -7.84
CA LYS A 313 -30.40 22.08 -9.00
C LYS A 313 -29.83 23.51 -9.04
N GLY A 314 -28.77 23.74 -9.82
CA GLY A 314 -28.26 25.08 -10.10
C GLY A 314 -26.81 25.10 -10.59
N SER A 315 -26.46 26.05 -11.45
CA SER A 315 -25.16 26.18 -12.17
C SER A 315 -23.93 26.42 -11.29
N THR A 316 -24.07 26.30 -9.96
CA THR A 316 -22.99 26.41 -8.98
C THR A 316 -23.20 25.44 -7.81
N ALA A 317 -23.81 24.28 -8.07
CA ALA A 317 -23.98 23.28 -7.04
C ALA A 317 -22.66 22.57 -6.77
N ARG A 318 -22.05 22.86 -5.63
CA ARG A 318 -21.03 21.99 -5.04
C ARG A 318 -21.66 20.60 -4.92
N VAL A 319 -21.10 19.64 -5.64
CA VAL A 319 -21.49 18.23 -5.66
C VAL A 319 -21.26 17.66 -4.26
N SER A 320 -22.24 17.82 -3.37
CA SER A 320 -22.23 17.24 -2.02
C SER A 320 -22.71 15.79 -2.13
N GLY A 321 -21.78 14.87 -2.35
CA GLY A 321 -22.07 13.45 -2.35
C GLY A 321 -20.84 12.63 -2.02
N GLU A 322 -21.09 11.43 -1.52
CA GLU A 322 -20.09 10.46 -1.13
C GLU A 322 -19.66 9.61 -2.33
N LYS A 323 -18.39 9.19 -2.33
CA LYS A 323 -17.77 8.47 -3.44
C LYS A 323 -17.12 7.20 -2.93
N VAL A 324 -17.28 6.11 -3.68
CA VAL A 324 -16.44 4.92 -3.54
C VAL A 324 -15.61 4.80 -4.80
N LEU A 325 -14.29 4.86 -4.67
CA LEU A 325 -13.36 5.02 -5.78
C LEU A 325 -12.23 4.00 -5.72
N LEU A 326 -11.87 3.50 -6.89
CA LEU A 326 -10.55 2.98 -7.19
C LEU A 326 -9.79 4.02 -8.00
N THR A 327 -8.59 4.36 -7.57
CA THR A 327 -7.68 5.29 -8.23
C THR A 327 -6.42 4.55 -8.66
N GLY A 328 -5.99 4.73 -9.90
CA GLY A 328 -4.69 4.28 -10.38
C GLY A 328 -3.80 5.44 -10.76
N SER A 329 -2.51 5.34 -10.45
CA SER A 329 -1.49 6.30 -10.89
C SER A 329 -0.17 5.60 -11.16
N VAL A 330 0.54 6.06 -12.19
CA VAL A 330 1.98 5.85 -12.31
C VAL A 330 2.69 6.73 -11.28
N MET A 331 3.58 6.15 -10.47
CA MET A 331 4.45 6.86 -9.53
C MET A 331 5.88 6.38 -9.76
N GLY A 332 6.68 7.18 -10.48
CA GLY A 332 8.01 6.74 -10.91
C GLY A 332 7.94 5.61 -11.94
N THR A 333 8.54 4.47 -11.63
CA THR A 333 8.50 3.26 -12.48
C THR A 333 7.39 2.28 -12.10
N GLU A 334 6.68 2.53 -11.01
CA GLU A 334 5.70 1.60 -10.43
C GLU A 334 4.26 2.08 -10.65
N TRP A 335 3.35 1.12 -10.81
CA TRP A 335 1.93 1.38 -10.73
C TRP A 335 1.48 1.27 -9.28
N THR A 336 0.72 2.27 -8.83
CA THR A 336 0.11 2.25 -7.50
C THR A 336 -1.39 2.44 -7.62
N LEU A 337 -2.11 1.71 -6.77
CA LEU A 337 -3.55 1.81 -6.65
C LEU A 337 -3.93 2.38 -5.29
N TRP A 338 -5.05 3.08 -5.24
CA TRP A 338 -5.67 3.51 -4.01
C TRP A 338 -7.16 3.27 -4.05
N VAL A 339 -7.72 2.94 -2.90
CA VAL A 339 -9.16 2.80 -2.70
C VAL A 339 -9.62 3.82 -1.68
N PHE A 340 -10.86 4.29 -1.82
CA PHE A 340 -11.50 5.24 -0.90
C PHE A 340 -13.02 4.96 -0.84
N PRO A 341 -13.68 4.95 0.33
CA PRO A 341 -13.20 5.31 1.68
C PRO A 341 -12.91 4.08 2.60
N PRO A 342 -11.97 4.17 3.57
CA PRO A 342 -10.97 5.23 3.74
C PRO A 342 -9.88 5.15 2.68
N LEU A 343 -9.02 6.18 2.58
CA LEU A 343 -7.92 6.17 1.64
C LEU A 343 -6.89 5.08 2.02
N LYS A 344 -6.76 4.05 1.19
CA LYS A 344 -5.81 2.96 1.40
C LYS A 344 -5.03 2.68 0.12
N ARG A 345 -3.70 2.51 0.25
CA ARG A 345 -2.81 2.13 -0.85
C ARG A 345 -2.85 0.61 -1.08
N LEU A 346 -2.92 0.21 -2.35
CA LEU A 346 -2.79 -1.17 -2.80
C LEU A 346 -1.58 -1.28 -3.73
N PHE A 347 -0.85 -2.38 -3.63
CA PHE A 347 0.31 -2.65 -4.49
C PHE A 347 -0.11 -3.52 -5.68
N LEU A 348 0.36 -3.15 -6.86
CA LEU A 348 0.18 -3.93 -8.07
C LEU A 348 1.47 -3.95 -8.86
N GLU A 349 1.99 -5.15 -9.13
CA GLU A 349 3.27 -5.33 -9.83
C GLU A 349 3.21 -4.88 -11.29
N LYS A 350 2.04 -4.99 -11.92
CA LYS A 350 1.83 -4.74 -13.35
C LYS A 350 0.81 -3.64 -13.60
N LYS A 351 0.89 -3.07 -14.80
CA LYS A 351 -0.10 -2.10 -15.28
C LYS A 351 -1.47 -2.74 -15.44
N LEU A 352 -2.52 -2.02 -15.03
CA LEU A 352 -3.90 -2.33 -15.39
C LEU A 352 -4.24 -1.74 -16.75
N ASP A 353 -4.84 -2.55 -17.60
CA ASP A 353 -5.41 -2.11 -18.87
C ASP A 353 -6.93 -1.96 -18.76
N THR A 354 -7.60 -2.91 -18.09
CA THR A 354 -9.06 -2.91 -17.97
C THR A 354 -9.50 -3.18 -16.53
N VAL A 355 -10.36 -2.30 -16.02
CA VAL A 355 -11.00 -2.44 -14.71
C VAL A 355 -12.47 -2.82 -14.88
N GLY A 356 -12.87 -3.92 -14.25
CA GLY A 356 -14.26 -4.32 -14.10
C GLY A 356 -14.82 -3.79 -12.79
N VAL A 357 -16.04 -3.26 -12.80
CA VAL A 357 -16.72 -2.76 -11.61
C VAL A 357 -18.04 -3.51 -11.46
N PHE A 358 -18.19 -4.22 -10.37
CA PHE A 358 -19.43 -4.89 -9.97
C PHE A 358 -20.10 -4.10 -8.84
N LEU A 359 -21.41 -3.92 -8.95
CA LEU A 359 -22.24 -3.23 -7.98
C LEU A 359 -23.44 -4.11 -7.61
N ASP A 360 -23.63 -4.36 -6.32
CA ASP A 360 -24.84 -4.96 -5.74
C ASP A 360 -25.49 -3.92 -4.83
N CYS A 361 -26.59 -3.33 -5.31
CA CYS A 361 -27.28 -2.25 -4.59
C CYS A 361 -27.89 -2.76 -3.28
N GLU A 362 -28.52 -3.93 -3.31
CA GLU A 362 -29.25 -4.52 -2.18
C GLU A 362 -28.32 -4.90 -1.03
N HIS A 363 -27.12 -5.41 -1.33
CA HIS A 363 -26.16 -5.84 -0.32
C HIS A 363 -25.11 -4.77 0.02
N GLY A 364 -25.20 -3.58 -0.59
CA GLY A 364 -24.25 -2.50 -0.34
C GLY A 364 -22.82 -2.90 -0.71
N GLN A 365 -22.64 -3.58 -1.84
CA GLN A 365 -21.35 -4.13 -2.23
C GLN A 365 -20.86 -3.53 -3.54
N ILE A 366 -19.57 -3.18 -3.58
CA ILE A 366 -18.88 -2.79 -4.81
C ILE A 366 -17.52 -3.47 -4.88
N SER A 367 -17.29 -4.21 -5.95
CA SER A 367 -16.05 -4.95 -6.20
C SER A 367 -15.38 -4.44 -7.47
N PHE A 368 -14.05 -4.30 -7.41
CA PHE A 368 -13.20 -3.89 -8.53
C PHE A 368 -12.33 -5.08 -8.95
N TYR A 369 -12.22 -5.30 -10.25
CA TYR A 369 -11.50 -6.43 -10.83
C TYR A 369 -10.48 -5.97 -11.85
N ASN A 370 -9.34 -6.65 -11.87
CA ASN A 370 -8.44 -6.66 -13.00
C ASN A 370 -9.02 -7.66 -14.01
N VAL A 371 -9.59 -7.16 -15.10
CA VAL A 371 -10.23 -8.02 -16.11
C VAL A 371 -9.18 -8.85 -16.86
N THR A 372 -8.01 -8.27 -17.12
CA THR A 372 -6.92 -8.91 -17.87
C THR A 372 -6.33 -10.12 -17.14
N GLU A 373 -6.05 -9.98 -15.83
CA GLU A 373 -5.50 -11.08 -15.02
C GLU A 373 -6.58 -11.89 -14.28
N THR A 374 -7.85 -11.57 -14.55
CA THR A 374 -9.04 -12.12 -13.90
C THR A 374 -8.85 -12.22 -12.39
N SER A 375 -8.60 -11.08 -11.73
CA SER A 375 -8.32 -11.02 -10.29
C SER A 375 -9.07 -9.89 -9.58
N LEU A 376 -9.26 -10.02 -8.27
CA LEU A 376 -9.91 -9.01 -7.43
C LEU A 376 -8.88 -7.96 -7.08
N ILE A 377 -9.21 -6.71 -7.35
CA ILE A 377 -8.43 -5.55 -6.89
C ILE A 377 -8.88 -5.21 -5.47
N TYR A 378 -10.17 -5.00 -5.27
CA TYR A 378 -10.71 -4.65 -3.95
C TYR A 378 -12.22 -4.84 -3.90
N ASN A 379 -12.75 -5.14 -2.72
CA ASN A 379 -14.18 -5.21 -2.47
C ASN A 379 -14.52 -4.34 -1.25
N PHE A 380 -15.46 -3.42 -1.44
CA PHE A 380 -16.12 -2.72 -0.35
C PHE A 380 -17.45 -3.40 -0.06
N SER A 381 -17.58 -3.91 1.15
CA SER A 381 -18.80 -4.54 1.64
C SER A 381 -19.48 -3.67 2.69
N HIS A 382 -20.79 -3.84 2.85
CA HIS A 382 -21.61 -3.13 3.84
C HIS A 382 -21.63 -1.60 3.65
N CYS A 383 -21.53 -1.14 2.41
CA CYS A 383 -21.67 0.27 2.07
C CYS A 383 -23.11 0.73 2.34
N ALA A 384 -23.26 1.87 3.01
CA ALA A 384 -24.56 2.47 3.30
C ALA A 384 -25.06 3.30 2.11
N PHE A 385 -25.34 2.64 0.99
CA PHE A 385 -25.84 3.31 -0.21
C PHE A 385 -27.21 3.94 0.03
N GLN A 386 -27.33 5.23 -0.25
CA GLN A 386 -28.58 5.97 -0.21
C GLN A 386 -28.88 6.62 -1.56
N GLY A 387 -30.11 6.46 -2.03
CA GLY A 387 -30.58 7.08 -3.27
C GLY A 387 -30.02 6.41 -4.52
N ALA A 388 -29.89 7.20 -5.60
CA ALA A 388 -29.42 6.71 -6.88
C ALA A 388 -27.89 6.72 -6.95
N LEU A 389 -27.32 5.56 -7.27
CA LEU A 389 -25.89 5.34 -7.48
C LEU A 389 -25.55 5.62 -8.94
N ARG A 390 -24.60 6.50 -9.20
CA ARG A 390 -24.12 6.80 -10.56
C ARG A 390 -22.68 6.38 -10.70
N PRO A 391 -22.32 5.57 -11.72
CA PRO A 391 -20.92 5.36 -12.08
C PRO A 391 -20.21 6.69 -12.28
N VAL A 392 -18.99 6.79 -11.78
CA VAL A 392 -18.15 7.99 -11.84
C VAL A 392 -16.79 7.66 -12.43
N PHE A 393 -16.29 8.58 -13.23
CA PHE A 393 -15.02 8.47 -13.93
C PHE A 393 -14.28 9.80 -13.84
N SER A 394 -12.96 9.73 -13.67
CA SER A 394 -12.13 10.93 -13.50
C SER A 394 -10.75 10.73 -14.09
N LEU A 395 -10.24 11.78 -14.74
CA LEU A 395 -8.85 11.92 -15.16
C LEU A 395 -8.19 13.01 -14.34
N CYS A 396 -6.95 12.81 -13.91
CA CYS A 396 -6.23 13.90 -13.25
C CYS A 396 -5.71 14.93 -14.26
N ILE A 397 -5.84 16.20 -13.91
CA ILE A 397 -5.37 17.32 -14.71
C ILE A 397 -3.85 17.44 -14.49
N PRO A 398 -3.00 17.21 -15.52
CA PRO A 398 -1.56 17.31 -15.37
C PRO A 398 -1.13 18.77 -15.15
N ASN A 399 -0.07 18.97 -14.36
CA ASN A 399 0.55 20.28 -14.12
C ASN A 399 1.46 20.74 -15.29
N GLY A 400 1.41 20.07 -16.45
CA GLY A 400 2.35 20.25 -17.56
C GLY A 400 1.97 19.46 -18.82
N ASP A 401 2.93 18.73 -19.41
CA ASP A 401 2.81 18.09 -20.73
C ASP A 401 1.56 17.21 -20.89
N THR A 402 0.94 17.36 -22.06
CA THR A 402 -0.34 16.74 -22.41
C THR A 402 -0.09 15.29 -22.84
N SER A 403 -0.19 14.35 -21.89
CA SER A 403 -0.40 12.95 -22.28
C SER A 403 -1.80 12.80 -22.87
N PRO A 404 -1.99 11.98 -23.91
CA PRO A 404 -3.31 11.72 -24.49
C PRO A 404 -4.11 10.76 -23.60
N ASP A 405 -4.18 11.06 -22.30
CA ASP A 405 -4.87 10.25 -21.32
C ASP A 405 -6.35 10.18 -21.68
N SER A 406 -6.84 8.95 -21.78
CA SER A 406 -8.24 8.67 -22.07
C SER A 406 -8.75 7.53 -21.22
N LEU A 407 -10.01 7.62 -20.83
CA LEU A 407 -10.78 6.51 -20.27
C LEU A 407 -11.91 6.16 -21.22
N THR A 408 -12.10 4.88 -21.47
CA THR A 408 -13.15 4.38 -22.37
C THR A 408 -14.01 3.35 -21.67
N ILE A 409 -15.32 3.58 -21.62
CA ILE A 409 -16.29 2.59 -21.19
C ILE A 409 -16.38 1.50 -22.26
N LEU A 410 -16.14 0.25 -21.85
CA LEU A 410 -16.22 -0.91 -22.72
C LEU A 410 -17.62 -1.50 -22.70
N HIS A 411 -18.13 -1.81 -23.88
CA HIS A 411 -19.37 -2.56 -24.04
C HIS A 411 -19.00 -3.99 -24.42
N GLY A 412 -19.60 -4.97 -23.73
CA GLY A 412 -19.46 -6.38 -24.12
C GLY A 412 -19.96 -6.63 -25.54
N PRO A 413 -19.62 -7.79 -26.15
CA PRO A 413 -20.15 -8.14 -27.46
C PRO A 413 -21.69 -8.09 -27.43
N SER A 414 -22.31 -7.36 -28.37
CA SER A 414 -23.76 -7.27 -28.42
C SER A 414 -24.34 -8.67 -28.64
N CYS A 415 -25.43 -9.00 -27.95
CA CYS A 415 -26.21 -10.21 -28.20
C CYS A 415 -26.97 -10.17 -29.55
N ASP A 416 -26.57 -9.32 -30.49
CA ASP A 416 -27.11 -9.26 -31.85
C ASP A 416 -26.30 -10.14 -32.79
N ALA A 417 -26.34 -11.44 -32.54
CA ALA A 417 -26.17 -12.43 -33.58
C ALA A 417 -27.41 -13.30 -33.57
N THR A 418 -28.43 -12.83 -34.30
CA THR A 418 -29.53 -13.68 -34.79
C THR A 418 -28.92 -14.91 -35.46
N VAL A 419 -28.87 -16.02 -34.74
CA VAL A 419 -28.72 -17.34 -35.34
C VAL A 419 -30.05 -17.57 -36.07
N SER A 420 -30.05 -17.24 -37.35
CA SER A 420 -31.09 -17.66 -38.29
C SER A 420 -30.87 -19.16 -38.59
N PRO A 421 -31.97 -19.89 -38.88
CA PRO A 421 -32.19 -21.27 -38.41
C PRO A 421 -31.27 -22.34 -39.00
#